data_AF-A0A6G8PVT5-F1
#
_entry.id   AF-A0A6G8PVT5-F1
#
_cell.length_a   1.000
_cell.length_b   1.000
_cell.length_c   1.000
_cell.angle_alpha   90.00
_cell.angle_beta   90.00
_cell.angle_gamma   90.00
#
_symmetry.space_group_name_H-M   'P 1'
#
loop_
_entity.id
_entity.type
_entity.pdbx_description
1 polymer ?
#
loop_
_entity_poly.entity_id
_entity_poly.type
_entity_poly.pdbx_seq_one_letter_code
_entity_poly.pdbx_strand_id
1 'polypeptide(L)'
;MQRVSKWGRARGKGAPGRRFSKRSVAVQGVVWGLVVLVVAAVAVPLLINNRYTAWDGAAKGRLLRAAAAMDECAQLSRGSYAGCDAYTMKGLERGVRWRDPTAEDGYFAERKRDKVGLVFVSERGEESFRVETTSRTGRLFAYDYQGGEVARTRTGNAEGPVPW
;
A
#
# COMPACT_ATOMS: atom_id res chain seq x y z
N MET A 1 76.00 -44.40 48.68
CA MET A 1 76.01 -45.00 47.32
C MET A 1 74.59 -44.98 46.76
N GLN A 2 74.44 -44.35 45.59
CA GLN A 2 73.33 -44.38 44.60
C GLN A 2 71.86 -44.48 45.06
N ARG A 3 71.08 -43.44 44.72
CA ARG A 3 69.80 -43.61 44.02
C ARG A 3 69.55 -42.45 43.06
N VAL A 4 69.57 -42.80 41.77
CA VAL A 4 69.12 -41.99 40.64
C VAL A 4 67.61 -42.24 40.51
N SER A 5 66.77 -41.20 40.44
CA SER A 5 65.47 -41.34 39.79
C SER A 5 64.92 -40.05 39.19
N LYS A 6 65.02 -40.02 37.85
CA LYS A 6 63.98 -39.68 36.87
C LYS A 6 63.41 -38.25 36.85
N TRP A 7 63.93 -37.52 35.87
CA TRP A 7 63.23 -36.48 35.12
C TRP A 7 61.94 -37.03 34.48
N GLY A 8 60.79 -36.59 34.97
CA GLY A 8 59.50 -36.76 34.32
C GLY A 8 59.17 -35.56 33.43
N ARG A 9 59.46 -35.65 32.12
CA ARG A 9 58.89 -34.75 31.10
C ARG A 9 57.40 -35.06 30.95
N ALA A 10 56.54 -34.17 31.44
CA ALA A 10 55.12 -34.19 31.09
C ALA A 10 54.94 -33.66 29.65
N ARG A 11 54.96 -34.57 28.68
CA ARG A 11 54.40 -34.34 27.35
C ARG A 11 52.87 -34.50 27.42
N GLY A 12 52.19 -33.45 27.01
CA GLY A 12 50.97 -33.53 26.20
C GLY A 12 49.68 -33.86 26.93
N LYS A 13 48.71 -32.94 26.81
CA LYS A 13 47.35 -33.30 26.41
C LYS A 13 46.77 -32.11 25.65
N GLY A 14 46.64 -32.31 24.33
CA GLY A 14 46.09 -31.34 23.40
C GLY A 14 44.71 -30.86 23.86
N ALA A 15 44.44 -29.58 23.60
CA ALA A 15 43.09 -29.04 23.66
C ALA A 15 42.16 -29.93 22.83
N PRO A 16 40.98 -30.33 23.34
CA PRO A 16 40.01 -31.03 22.52
C PRO A 16 39.54 -30.08 21.43
N GLY A 17 40.10 -30.26 20.23
CA GLY A 17 39.57 -29.68 19.01
C GLY A 17 38.11 -30.11 18.91
N ARG A 18 37.19 -29.15 19.00
CA ARG A 18 35.76 -29.37 18.75
C ARG A 18 35.63 -29.91 17.33
N ARG A 19 35.61 -31.23 17.19
CA ARG A 19 35.17 -31.90 15.97
C ARG A 19 33.69 -31.57 15.82
N PHE A 20 33.40 -30.45 15.17
CA PHE A 20 32.07 -30.20 14.62
C PHE A 20 31.79 -31.33 13.65
N SER A 21 31.02 -32.32 14.11
CA SER A 21 30.65 -33.45 13.26
C SER A 21 29.84 -32.89 12.10
N LYS A 22 30.08 -33.38 10.88
CA LYS A 22 29.29 -32.98 9.69
C LYS A 22 27.77 -33.15 9.91
N ARG A 23 27.39 -34.05 10.84
CA ARG A 23 26.01 -34.27 11.27
C ARG A 23 25.43 -33.08 12.06
N SER A 24 26.21 -32.42 12.93
CA SER A 24 25.71 -31.24 13.67
C SER A 24 25.51 -30.04 12.75
N VAL A 25 26.35 -29.88 11.72
CA VAL A 25 26.18 -28.82 10.71
C VAL A 25 24.93 -29.07 9.85
N ALA A 26 24.69 -30.32 9.44
CA ALA A 26 23.49 -30.69 8.69
C ALA A 26 22.20 -30.48 9.51
N VAL A 27 22.18 -30.93 10.77
CA VAL A 27 21.01 -30.74 11.66
C VAL A 27 20.77 -29.26 11.94
N GLN A 28 21.81 -28.47 12.19
CA GLN A 28 21.66 -27.02 12.36
C GLN A 28 21.14 -26.35 11.08
N GLY A 29 21.59 -26.76 9.90
CA GLY A 29 21.08 -26.27 8.62
C GLY A 29 19.59 -26.52 8.43
N VAL A 30 19.11 -27.73 8.79
CA VAL A 30 17.68 -28.08 8.71
C VAL A 30 16.85 -27.26 9.70
N VAL A 31 17.33 -27.07 10.94
CA VAL A 31 16.65 -26.26 11.95
C VAL A 31 16.54 -24.81 11.50
N TRP A 32 17.63 -24.21 11.01
CA TRP A 32 17.60 -22.85 10.48
C TRP A 32 16.69 -22.72 9.26
N GLY A 33 16.70 -23.72 8.36
CA GLY A 33 15.79 -23.78 7.22
C GLY A 33 14.32 -23.77 7.64
N LEU A 34 13.94 -24.58 8.63
CA LEU A 34 12.59 -24.61 9.17
C LEU A 34 12.19 -23.28 9.84
N VAL A 35 13.08 -22.68 10.62
CA VAL A 35 12.84 -21.37 11.25
C VAL A 35 12.59 -20.30 10.19
N VAL A 36 13.41 -20.22 9.15
CA VAL A 36 13.23 -19.27 8.05
C VAL A 36 11.90 -19.50 7.33
N LEU A 37 11.49 -20.76 7.13
CA LEU A 37 10.21 -21.11 6.50
C LEU A 37 9.01 -20.63 7.33
N VAL A 38 9.04 -20.85 8.65
CA VAL A 38 7.97 -20.41 9.56
C VAL A 38 7.91 -18.88 9.62
N VAL A 39 9.05 -18.20 9.73
CA VAL A 39 9.11 -16.73 9.73
C VAL A 39 8.60 -16.16 8.40
N ALA A 40 9.00 -16.73 7.27
CA ALA A 40 8.53 -16.31 5.95
C ALA A 40 7.01 -16.51 5.81
N ALA A 41 6.47 -17.63 6.30
CA ALA A 41 5.04 -17.92 6.24
C ALA A 41 4.17 -16.88 6.99
N VAL A 42 4.68 -16.27 8.06
CA VAL A 42 3.97 -15.23 8.82
C VAL A 42 4.26 -13.83 8.28
N ALA A 43 5.53 -13.53 7.94
CA ALA A 43 5.95 -12.19 7.55
C ALA A 43 5.43 -11.79 6.16
N VAL A 44 5.38 -12.72 5.20
CA VAL A 44 4.96 -12.43 3.82
C VAL A 44 3.49 -11.96 3.75
N PRO A 45 2.51 -12.64 4.36
CA PRO A 45 1.12 -12.16 4.40
C PRO A 45 0.98 -10.78 5.04
N LEU A 46 1.68 -10.51 6.14
CA LEU A 46 1.64 -9.20 6.82
C LEU A 46 2.17 -8.07 5.94
N LEU A 47 3.29 -8.29 5.25
CA LEU A 47 3.87 -7.33 4.32
C LEU A 47 2.92 -7.04 3.14
N ILE A 48 2.26 -8.07 2.62
CA ILE A 48 1.29 -7.92 1.53
C ILE A 48 0.06 -7.13 2.01
N ASN A 49 -0.48 -7.46 3.19
CA ASN A 49 -1.65 -6.78 3.73
C ASN A 49 -1.39 -5.29 4.01
N ASN A 50 -0.22 -4.96 4.57
CA ASN A 50 0.18 -3.57 4.82
C ASN A 50 0.36 -2.77 3.53
N ARG A 51 0.79 -3.40 2.43
CA ARG A 51 0.88 -2.72 1.13
C ARG A 51 -0.50 -2.41 0.57
N TYR A 52 -1.46 -3.32 0.72
CA TYR A 52 -2.84 -3.08 0.28
C TYR A 52 -3.49 -1.94 1.05
N THR A 53 -3.36 -1.90 2.37
CA THR A 53 -3.89 -0.80 3.19
C THR A 53 -3.24 0.53 2.84
N ALA A 54 -1.93 0.55 2.60
CA ALA A 54 -1.22 1.76 2.18
C ALA A 54 -1.69 2.27 0.80
N TRP A 55 -1.92 1.38 -0.18
CA TRP A 55 -2.39 1.78 -1.50
C TRP A 55 -3.82 2.30 -1.49
N ASP A 56 -4.70 1.67 -0.70
CA ASP A 56 -6.07 2.14 -0.51
C ASP A 56 -6.09 3.48 0.24
N GLY A 57 -5.24 3.64 1.28
CA GLY A 57 -5.06 4.90 1.99
C GLY A 57 -4.58 6.04 1.07
N ALA A 58 -3.63 5.77 0.18
CA ALA A 58 -3.15 6.75 -0.80
C ALA A 58 -4.21 7.13 -1.84
N ALA A 59 -5.14 6.22 -2.18
CA ALA A 59 -6.27 6.52 -3.04
C ALA A 59 -7.29 7.42 -2.32
N LYS A 60 -7.66 7.05 -1.10
CA LYS A 60 -8.56 7.84 -0.24
C LYS A 60 -8.03 9.26 0.02
N GLY A 61 -6.75 9.39 0.35
CA GLY A 61 -6.12 10.70 0.58
C GLY A 61 -6.09 11.59 -0.67
N ARG A 62 -6.01 11.00 -1.87
CA ARG A 62 -6.14 11.75 -3.14
C ARG A 62 -7.56 12.22 -3.38
N LEU A 63 -8.56 11.39 -3.09
CA LEU A 63 -9.97 11.80 -3.19
C LEU A 63 -10.30 12.95 -2.26
N LEU A 64 -9.79 12.92 -1.02
CA LEU A 64 -10.06 14.01 -0.07
C LEU A 64 -9.44 15.34 -0.53
N ARG A 65 -8.23 15.31 -1.08
CA ARG A 65 -7.63 16.52 -1.69
C ARG A 65 -8.40 16.99 -2.91
N ALA A 66 -8.84 16.06 -3.75
CA ALA A 66 -9.67 16.38 -4.90
C ALA A 66 -11.00 17.03 -4.49
N ALA A 67 -11.67 16.50 -3.46
CA ALA A 67 -12.90 17.07 -2.91
C ALA A 67 -12.66 18.47 -2.34
N ALA A 68 -11.60 18.66 -1.55
CA ALA A 68 -11.24 19.99 -1.03
C ALA A 68 -10.99 21.01 -2.16
N ALA A 69 -10.35 20.57 -3.25
CA ALA A 69 -10.15 21.42 -4.41
C ALA A 69 -11.50 21.72 -5.13
N MET A 70 -12.45 20.78 -5.17
CA MET A 70 -13.79 21.02 -5.73
C MET A 70 -14.51 22.11 -4.93
N ASP A 71 -14.39 22.08 -3.59
CA ASP A 71 -14.95 23.11 -2.72
C ASP A 71 -14.32 24.48 -2.99
N GLU A 72 -13.00 24.55 -3.19
CA GLU A 72 -12.30 25.78 -3.58
C GLU A 72 -12.79 26.30 -4.94
N CYS A 73 -12.94 25.41 -5.92
CA CYS A 73 -13.49 25.78 -7.23
C CYS A 73 -14.91 26.33 -7.13
N ALA A 74 -15.76 25.73 -6.30
CA ALA A 74 -17.11 26.21 -6.06
C ALA A 74 -17.09 27.59 -5.41
N GLN A 75 -16.21 27.85 -4.43
CA GLN A 75 -16.07 29.19 -3.83
C GLN A 75 -15.71 30.25 -4.89
N LEU A 76 -14.82 29.93 -5.83
CA LEU A 76 -14.49 30.82 -6.95
C LEU A 76 -15.65 30.98 -7.94
N SER A 77 -16.51 29.98 -8.04
CA SER A 77 -17.66 29.92 -8.96
C SER A 77 -19.00 30.30 -8.29
N ARG A 78 -18.96 31.15 -7.25
CA ARG A 78 -20.15 31.63 -6.50
C ARG A 78 -20.98 30.52 -5.86
N GLY A 79 -20.32 29.46 -5.41
CA GLY A 79 -20.93 28.29 -4.77
C GLY A 79 -21.33 27.17 -5.72
N SER A 80 -21.11 27.29 -7.04
CA SER A 80 -21.51 26.29 -8.03
C SER A 80 -20.39 25.32 -8.40
N TYR A 81 -20.67 24.00 -8.43
CA TYR A 81 -19.71 22.99 -8.90
C TYR A 81 -19.74 22.76 -10.43
N ALA A 82 -20.67 23.39 -11.16
CA ALA A 82 -20.89 23.10 -12.58
C ALA A 82 -19.64 23.38 -13.45
N GLY A 83 -18.86 24.40 -13.09
CA GLY A 83 -17.62 24.77 -13.79
C GLY A 83 -16.37 23.97 -13.38
N CYS A 84 -16.49 23.08 -12.39
CA CYS A 84 -15.37 22.40 -11.75
C CYS A 84 -15.05 21.05 -12.41
N ASP A 85 -14.64 21.06 -13.68
CA ASP A 85 -14.11 19.85 -14.33
C ASP A 85 -12.64 19.60 -14.00
N ALA A 86 -12.19 18.39 -14.34
CA ALA A 86 -10.82 17.96 -14.15
C ALA A 86 -9.77 18.89 -14.78
N TYR A 87 -10.11 19.67 -15.81
CA TYR A 87 -9.18 20.64 -16.41
C TYR A 87 -9.00 21.84 -15.49
N THR A 88 -10.11 22.46 -15.06
CA THR A 88 -10.10 23.53 -14.05
C THR A 88 -9.41 23.07 -12.78
N MET A 89 -9.75 21.87 -12.30
CA MET A 89 -9.19 21.27 -11.10
C MET A 89 -7.68 21.02 -11.16
N LYS A 90 -7.14 20.69 -12.33
CA LYS A 90 -5.69 20.52 -12.54
C LYS A 90 -4.92 21.83 -12.38
N GLY A 91 -5.57 22.96 -12.63
CA GLY A 91 -5.01 24.29 -12.36
C GLY A 91 -4.92 24.59 -10.87
N LEU A 92 -5.92 24.17 -10.09
CA LEU A 92 -6.05 24.44 -8.65
C LEU A 92 -5.20 23.48 -7.80
N GLU A 93 -5.25 22.17 -8.06
CA GLU A 93 -4.57 21.15 -7.25
C GLU A 93 -3.60 20.33 -8.09
N ARG A 94 -2.30 20.66 -7.96
CA ARG A 94 -1.19 20.02 -8.71
C ARG A 94 -0.76 18.68 -8.12
N GLY A 95 -1.08 18.41 -6.85
CA GLY A 95 -0.78 17.17 -6.14
C GLY A 95 -1.74 16.03 -6.46
N VAL A 96 -2.84 16.31 -7.15
CA VAL A 96 -3.79 15.31 -7.66
C VAL A 96 -3.59 15.13 -9.16
N ARG A 97 -3.49 13.87 -9.60
CA ARG A 97 -3.44 13.56 -11.02
C ARG A 97 -4.86 13.44 -11.54
N TRP A 98 -5.35 14.49 -12.17
CA TRP A 98 -6.67 14.54 -12.77
C TRP A 98 -6.71 13.81 -14.11
N ARG A 99 -7.78 13.05 -14.36
CA ARG A 99 -8.05 12.44 -15.66
C ARG A 99 -8.81 13.43 -16.53
N ASP A 100 -8.32 13.65 -17.74
CA ASP A 100 -8.95 14.53 -18.71
C ASP A 100 -10.32 13.94 -19.16
N PRO A 101 -11.43 14.68 -19.05
CA PRO A 101 -12.75 14.22 -19.49
C PRO A 101 -12.86 14.11 -21.01
N THR A 102 -11.97 14.76 -21.78
CA THR A 102 -11.96 14.73 -23.25
C THR A 102 -11.19 13.55 -23.81
N ALA A 103 -10.45 12.81 -22.98
CA ALA A 103 -9.83 11.57 -23.41
C ALA A 103 -10.95 10.57 -23.75
N GLU A 104 -11.12 10.25 -25.05
CA GLU A 104 -12.15 9.38 -25.66
C GLU A 104 -12.35 7.99 -25.01
N ASP A 105 -11.49 7.64 -24.08
CA ASP A 105 -11.68 6.52 -23.20
C ASP A 105 -12.86 6.80 -22.25
N GLY A 106 -14.06 6.32 -22.59
CA GLY A 106 -15.28 6.48 -21.80
C GLY A 106 -15.14 6.21 -20.29
N TYR A 107 -16.17 6.62 -19.56
CA TYR A 107 -16.38 6.44 -18.11
C TYR A 107 -16.09 4.99 -17.65
N PHE A 108 -16.33 4.01 -18.53
CA PHE A 108 -16.09 2.59 -18.32
C PHE A 108 -15.06 1.97 -19.27
N ALA A 109 -14.22 2.76 -19.96
CA ALA A 109 -13.15 2.28 -20.83
C ALA A 109 -12.03 1.65 -20.00
N GLU A 110 -12.38 0.44 -19.57
CA GLU A 110 -11.69 -0.64 -18.91
C GLU A 110 -10.82 -0.26 -17.72
N ARG A 111 -10.79 -1.20 -16.79
CA ARG A 111 -9.89 -1.32 -15.66
C ARG A 111 -8.44 -1.48 -16.13
N LYS A 112 -7.99 -0.65 -17.06
CA LYS A 112 -6.61 -0.61 -17.50
C LYS A 112 -5.80 -0.10 -16.31
N ARG A 113 -4.74 -0.84 -15.99
CA ARG A 113 -3.82 -0.55 -14.87
C ARG A 113 -3.11 0.81 -15.00
N ASP A 114 -3.20 1.43 -16.17
CA ASP A 114 -2.65 2.75 -16.50
C ASP A 114 -3.40 3.92 -15.83
N LYS A 115 -4.67 3.71 -15.42
CA LYS A 115 -5.52 4.75 -14.80
C LYS A 115 -5.49 4.74 -13.28
N VAL A 116 -4.65 3.90 -12.68
CA VAL A 116 -4.54 3.77 -11.22
C VAL A 116 -4.10 5.08 -10.58
N GLY A 117 -4.93 5.56 -9.65
CA GLY A 117 -4.66 6.72 -8.85
C GLY A 117 -4.81 8.06 -9.57
N LEU A 118 -5.43 8.04 -10.76
CA LEU A 118 -6.03 9.23 -11.35
C LEU A 118 -7.36 9.52 -10.65
N VAL A 119 -7.67 10.79 -10.45
CA VAL A 119 -8.98 11.23 -9.95
C VAL A 119 -9.79 11.75 -11.12
N PHE A 120 -11.09 11.45 -11.12
CA PHE A 120 -12.01 11.97 -12.10
C PHE A 120 -13.22 12.59 -11.42
N VAL A 121 -13.86 13.53 -12.12
CA VAL A 121 -15.15 14.13 -11.73
C VAL A 121 -16.22 13.39 -12.54
N SER A 122 -16.99 12.51 -11.89
CA SER A 122 -18.08 11.72 -12.50
C SER A 122 -19.29 12.54 -12.79
N GLU A 123 -19.69 13.33 -11.81
CA GLU A 123 -20.91 14.10 -11.81
C GLU A 123 -20.60 15.47 -11.24
N ARG A 124 -21.25 16.49 -11.79
CA ARG A 124 -21.18 17.86 -11.32
C ARG A 124 -22.52 18.53 -11.61
N GLY A 125 -23.07 19.16 -10.60
CA GLY A 125 -24.25 20.00 -10.67
C GLY A 125 -23.95 21.35 -10.07
N GLU A 126 -24.99 22.14 -9.82
CA GLU A 126 -24.81 23.40 -9.10
C GLU A 126 -24.44 23.17 -7.64
N GLU A 127 -25.05 22.18 -6.98
CA GLU A 127 -24.87 21.94 -5.53
C GLU A 127 -24.28 20.57 -5.20
N SER A 128 -23.94 19.79 -6.22
CA SER A 128 -23.44 18.43 -6.07
C SER A 128 -22.23 18.16 -6.93
N PHE A 129 -21.39 17.24 -6.47
CA PHE A 129 -20.34 16.68 -7.29
C PHE A 129 -20.02 15.26 -6.85
N ARG A 130 -19.44 14.50 -7.77
CA ARG A 130 -18.89 13.19 -7.47
C ARG A 130 -17.50 13.08 -8.06
N VAL A 131 -16.55 12.65 -7.23
CA VAL A 131 -15.18 12.35 -7.66
C VAL A 131 -14.83 10.91 -7.35
N GLU A 132 -14.12 10.25 -8.27
CA GLU A 132 -13.72 8.84 -8.08
C GLU A 132 -12.24 8.62 -8.39
N THR A 133 -11.67 7.59 -7.77
CA THR A 133 -10.31 7.13 -8.06
C THR A 133 -10.19 5.63 -7.86
N THR A 134 -9.26 5.02 -8.60
CA THR A 134 -8.97 3.59 -8.49
C THR A 134 -7.63 3.38 -7.80
N SER A 135 -7.60 2.57 -6.76
CA SER A 135 -6.37 2.18 -6.07
C SER A 135 -5.54 1.17 -6.87
N ARG A 136 -4.28 0.95 -6.46
CA ARG A 136 -3.42 -0.10 -7.05
C ARG A 136 -3.95 -1.52 -6.86
N THR A 137 -4.85 -1.72 -5.89
CA THR A 137 -5.54 -3.00 -5.67
C THR A 137 -6.69 -3.22 -6.65
N GLY A 138 -7.03 -2.22 -7.48
CA GLY A 138 -8.16 -2.26 -8.39
C GLY A 138 -9.50 -1.88 -7.73
N ARG A 139 -9.50 -1.47 -6.46
CA ARG A 139 -10.70 -0.96 -5.79
C ARG A 139 -11.01 0.45 -6.27
N LEU A 140 -12.27 0.67 -6.66
CA LEU A 140 -12.82 2.00 -6.91
C LEU A 140 -13.26 2.62 -5.59
N PHE A 141 -12.90 3.88 -5.41
CA PHE A 141 -13.38 4.72 -4.33
C PHE A 141 -14.09 5.91 -4.95
N ALA A 142 -15.26 6.25 -4.43
CA ALA A 142 -16.02 7.44 -4.79
C ALA A 142 -16.20 8.35 -3.58
N TYR A 143 -16.28 9.65 -3.84
CA TYR A 143 -16.70 10.68 -2.92
C TYR A 143 -17.83 11.44 -3.60
N ASP A 144 -19.03 11.31 -3.07
CA ASP A 144 -20.24 11.96 -3.54
C ASP A 144 -20.63 13.03 -2.53
N TYR A 145 -20.81 14.27 -3.01
CA TYR A 145 -21.28 15.40 -2.23
C TYR A 145 -22.63 15.84 -2.78
N GLN A 146 -23.66 15.82 -1.92
CA GLN A 146 -24.99 16.34 -2.24
C GLN A 146 -25.47 17.19 -1.06
N GLY A 147 -25.46 18.52 -1.22
CA GLY A 147 -26.10 19.43 -0.26
C GLY A 147 -25.62 19.31 1.20
N GLY A 148 -24.38 18.85 1.43
CA GLY A 148 -23.80 18.69 2.77
C GLY A 148 -23.67 17.24 3.26
N GLU A 149 -24.19 16.26 2.51
CA GLU A 149 -24.00 14.84 2.82
C GLU A 149 -22.88 14.24 1.96
N VAL A 150 -22.05 13.39 2.58
CA VAL A 150 -20.91 12.72 1.94
C VAL A 150 -21.13 11.23 1.90
N ALA A 151 -21.40 10.67 0.72
CA ALA A 151 -21.50 9.23 0.52
C ALA A 151 -20.22 8.68 -0.12
N ARG A 152 -19.70 7.54 0.38
CA ARG A 152 -18.53 6.87 -0.20
C ARG A 152 -18.89 5.45 -0.60
N THR A 153 -18.79 5.16 -1.89
CA THR A 153 -19.08 3.82 -2.45
C THR A 153 -17.78 3.09 -2.74
N ARG A 154 -17.70 1.83 -2.31
CA ARG A 154 -16.65 0.90 -2.68
C ARG A 154 -17.19 -0.01 -3.79
N THR A 155 -17.04 0.40 -5.05
CA THR A 155 -17.54 -0.42 -6.14
C THR A 155 -16.55 -1.55 -6.41
N GLY A 156 -16.94 -2.76 -6.01
CA GLY A 156 -16.15 -3.99 -6.10
C GLY A 156 -16.88 -5.22 -5.54
N ASN A 157 -17.87 -5.01 -4.69
CA ASN A 157 -19.02 -5.87 -4.43
C ASN A 157 -20.24 -4.94 -4.23
N ALA A 158 -21.46 -5.43 -4.46
CA ALA A 158 -22.70 -4.68 -4.35
C ALA A 158 -23.07 -4.28 -2.90
N GLU A 159 -22.11 -3.79 -2.13
CA GLU A 159 -22.33 -3.23 -0.80
C GLU A 159 -22.43 -1.71 -0.96
N GLY A 160 -23.57 -1.18 -0.51
CA GLY A 160 -23.94 0.22 -0.59
C GLY A 160 -22.98 1.17 0.12
N PRO A 161 -23.36 2.45 0.27
CA PRO A 161 -22.50 3.47 0.86
C PRO A 161 -22.03 3.04 2.26
N VAL A 162 -20.72 3.10 2.50
CA VAL A 162 -20.13 2.75 3.80
C VAL A 162 -19.74 4.06 4.51
N PRO A 163 -20.32 4.37 5.68
CA PRO A 163 -19.86 5.49 6.51
C PRO A 163 -18.46 5.20 7.07
N TRP A 164 -17.75 6.24 7.48
CA TRP A 164 -16.35 6.18 7.91
C TRP A 164 -16.18 5.81 9.37
#